data_AF-F2SXH0-F1
#
_entry.id   AF-F2SXH0-F1
#
_cell.length_a   1.000
_cell.length_b   1.000
_cell.length_c   1.000
_cell.angle_alpha   90.00
_cell.angle_beta   90.00
_cell.angle_gamma   90.00
#
_symmetry.space_group_name_H-M   'P 1'
#
loop_
_entity.id
_entity.type
_entity.pdbx_description
1 polymer ?
#
loop_
_entity_poly.entity_id
_entity_poly.type
_entity_poly.pdbx_seq_one_letter_code
_entity_poly.pdbx_strand_id
1 'polypeptide(L)'
;MMQTLKLSASNMPVPDEYHMYPEGEQPTTALILPAFTIVENVTPALAPDLIYHFVDKAATTTTPLNQPPLPNSTPVVDTTGPIEGAKSGSQSPSISGRNAEGDHDVSAAAKIPTPLLSRPCPHSAVILLCSQRTRDARCGQSAPLLRREFERHLRPLGLYRDLHDERPGGVGIYFISHVGGHKYSANVMVYRRRDFQWYIKEAQKKGQGDYDDRGDGLDGGSEGAVQGIWLARIRPEDCEGIIKYTVLKGKVVKPDTQLRGGFDRERGLISW
;
A
#
# COMPACT_ATOMS: atom_id res chain seq x y z
N MET A 1 -11.56 15.81 -11.02
CA MET A 1 -10.11 15.93 -10.72
C MET A 1 -9.43 14.71 -11.29
N MET A 2 -8.56 14.87 -12.30
CA MET A 2 -7.70 13.76 -12.74
C MET A 2 -6.76 13.40 -11.59
N GLN A 3 -6.76 12.14 -11.15
CA GLN A 3 -5.79 11.66 -10.18
C GLN A 3 -4.44 11.53 -10.87
N THR A 4 -3.44 12.29 -10.42
CA THR A 4 -2.08 12.20 -10.96
C THR A 4 -1.35 11.01 -10.34
N LEU A 5 -1.14 9.97 -11.14
CA LEU A 5 -0.30 8.84 -10.75
C LEU A 5 1.17 9.27 -10.64
N LYS A 6 1.84 8.90 -9.54
CA LYS A 6 3.29 9.08 -9.38
C LYS A 6 3.96 7.71 -9.46
N LEU A 7 4.98 7.61 -10.31
CA LEU A 7 5.80 6.41 -10.49
C LEU A 7 7.25 6.71 -10.09
N SER A 8 7.89 5.79 -9.38
CA SER A 8 9.30 5.91 -9.00
C SER A 8 9.95 4.53 -9.02
N ALA A 9 11.08 4.40 -9.72
CA ALA A 9 11.88 3.18 -9.66
C ALA A 9 12.58 3.09 -8.30
N SER A 10 12.72 1.88 -7.77
CA SER A 10 13.28 1.59 -6.45
C SER A 10 14.32 0.47 -6.50
N ASN A 11 15.16 0.37 -5.48
CA ASN A 11 16.04 -0.77 -5.25
C ASN A 11 15.39 -1.89 -4.41
N MET A 12 14.06 -1.89 -4.26
CA MET A 12 13.33 -3.01 -3.68
C MET A 12 13.67 -4.28 -4.48
N PRO A 13 14.09 -5.38 -3.83
CA PRO A 13 14.52 -6.56 -4.55
C PRO A 13 13.35 -7.21 -5.27
N VAL A 14 13.68 -7.89 -6.35
CA VAL A 14 12.78 -8.75 -7.11
C VAL A 14 13.32 -10.18 -7.05
N PRO A 15 12.50 -11.21 -7.30
CA PRO A 15 12.98 -12.58 -7.41
C PRO A 15 14.14 -12.70 -8.39
N ASP A 16 15.18 -13.49 -8.03
CA ASP A 16 16.39 -13.63 -8.85
C ASP A 16 16.09 -14.13 -10.27
N GLU A 17 15.05 -14.95 -10.42
CA GLU A 17 14.55 -15.46 -11.70
C GLU A 17 14.12 -14.35 -12.68
N TYR A 18 13.75 -13.16 -12.18
CA TYR A 18 13.35 -12.03 -13.03
C TYR A 18 14.53 -11.52 -13.88
N HIS A 19 15.76 -11.70 -13.39
CA HIS A 19 16.98 -11.33 -14.13
C HIS A 19 17.31 -12.30 -15.27
N MET A 20 16.63 -13.45 -15.35
CA MET A 20 16.84 -14.46 -16.40
C MET A 20 15.97 -14.19 -17.66
N TYR A 21 15.05 -13.23 -17.58
CA TYR A 21 14.21 -12.84 -18.71
C TYR A 21 14.97 -11.95 -19.71
N PRO A 22 14.63 -12.01 -21.01
CA PRO A 22 15.16 -11.10 -22.02
C PRO A 22 14.95 -9.63 -21.67
N GLU A 23 15.87 -8.77 -22.07
CA GLU A 23 15.74 -7.32 -21.89
C GLU A 23 14.45 -6.81 -22.53
N GLY A 24 13.68 -5.99 -21.80
CA GLY A 24 12.38 -5.50 -22.22
C GLY A 24 11.19 -6.40 -21.85
N GLU A 25 11.43 -7.67 -21.51
CA GLU A 25 10.41 -8.61 -21.03
C GLU A 25 10.51 -8.89 -19.52
N GLN A 26 11.55 -8.35 -18.88
CA GLN A 26 11.81 -8.54 -17.45
C GLN A 26 10.61 -8.08 -16.60
N PRO A 27 10.04 -8.99 -15.80
CA PRO A 27 9.02 -8.60 -14.84
C PRO A 27 9.63 -7.79 -13.70
N THR A 28 8.77 -7.10 -12.96
CA THR A 28 9.14 -6.36 -11.77
C THR A 28 8.07 -6.49 -10.68
N THR A 29 8.38 -5.93 -9.51
CA THR A 29 7.45 -5.86 -8.38
C THR A 29 7.09 -4.40 -8.11
N ALA A 30 5.79 -4.12 -8.01
CA ALA A 30 5.26 -2.79 -7.74
C ALA A 30 4.73 -2.70 -6.30
N LEU A 31 5.19 -1.70 -5.54
CA LEU A 31 4.59 -1.33 -4.25
C LEU A 31 3.60 -0.17 -4.45
N ILE A 32 2.31 -0.45 -4.27
CA ILE A 32 1.24 0.53 -4.39
C ILE A 32 1.05 1.25 -3.05
N LEU A 33 1.23 2.57 -3.07
CA LEU A 33 1.06 3.46 -1.92
C LEU A 33 -0.06 4.46 -2.22
N PRO A 34 -0.91 4.81 -1.23
CA PRO A 34 -0.81 4.44 0.18
C PRO A 34 -1.38 3.07 0.56
N ALA A 35 -1.90 2.26 -0.37
CA ALA A 35 -2.54 0.98 -0.03
C ALA A 35 -1.65 -0.05 0.69
N PHE A 36 -0.31 0.05 0.58
CA PHE A 36 0.62 -0.97 1.09
C PHE A 36 0.32 -2.34 0.46
N THR A 37 0.15 -2.36 -0.87
CA THR A 37 -0.06 -3.58 -1.64
C THR A 37 1.15 -3.81 -2.54
N ILE A 38 1.72 -5.01 -2.47
CA ILE A 38 2.76 -5.46 -3.39
C ILE A 38 2.07 -6.21 -4.53
N VAL A 39 2.41 -5.88 -5.77
CA VAL A 39 1.98 -6.60 -6.97
C VAL A 39 3.22 -7.14 -7.67
N GLU A 40 3.27 -8.46 -7.86
CA GLU A 40 4.40 -9.19 -8.40
C GLU A 40 4.18 -9.51 -9.88
N ASN A 41 5.26 -9.88 -10.57
CA ASN A 41 5.26 -10.28 -11.98
C ASN A 41 4.70 -9.22 -12.95
N VAL A 42 4.94 -7.95 -12.65
CA VAL A 42 4.51 -6.83 -13.49
C VAL A 42 5.44 -6.70 -14.68
N THR A 43 4.94 -6.97 -15.89
CA THR A 43 5.65 -6.70 -17.15
C THR A 43 5.09 -5.44 -17.82
N PRO A 44 5.80 -4.85 -18.81
CA PRO A 44 5.28 -3.72 -19.57
C PRO A 44 3.91 -3.99 -20.21
N ALA A 45 3.67 -5.22 -20.67
CA ALA A 45 2.39 -5.63 -21.27
C ALA A 45 1.23 -5.67 -20.25
N LEU A 46 1.53 -5.93 -18.98
CA LEU A 46 0.54 -5.99 -17.89
C LEU A 46 0.35 -4.65 -17.17
N ALA A 47 0.98 -3.56 -17.64
CA ALA A 47 0.80 -2.24 -17.04
C ALA A 47 -0.66 -1.74 -17.04
N PRO A 48 -1.48 -1.95 -18.09
CA PRO A 48 -2.91 -1.60 -18.07
C PRO A 48 -3.67 -2.36 -16.98
N ASP A 49 -3.42 -3.67 -16.84
CA ASP A 49 -4.03 -4.51 -15.82
C ASP A 49 -3.65 -4.06 -14.41
N LEU A 50 -2.37 -3.73 -14.20
CA LEU A 50 -1.88 -3.19 -12.93
C LEU A 50 -2.67 -1.94 -12.55
N ILE A 51 -2.85 -1.02 -13.50
CA ILE A 51 -3.58 0.23 -13.28
C ILE A 51 -5.04 -0.05 -12.96
N TYR A 52 -5.74 -0.75 -13.84
CA TYR A 52 -7.18 -0.95 -13.72
C TYR A 52 -7.59 -1.83 -12.53
N HIS A 53 -6.87 -2.93 -12.28
CA HIS A 53 -7.25 -3.88 -11.25
C HIS A 53 -6.72 -3.54 -9.86
N PHE A 54 -5.59 -2.83 -9.76
CA PHE A 54 -4.93 -2.59 -8.47
C PHE A 54 -4.81 -1.11 -8.13
N VAL A 55 -4.35 -0.25 -9.06
CA VAL A 55 -4.13 1.19 -8.74
C VAL A 55 -5.46 1.93 -8.62
N ASP A 56 -6.35 1.81 -9.60
CA ASP A 56 -7.63 2.54 -9.64
C ASP A 56 -8.58 2.12 -8.51
N LYS A 57 -8.39 0.91 -7.97
CA LYS A 57 -9.19 0.33 -6.89
C LYS A 57 -8.53 0.44 -5.51
N ALA A 58 -7.28 0.91 -5.45
CA ALA A 58 -6.54 1.04 -4.21
C ALA A 58 -7.00 2.23 -3.37
N ALA A 59 -6.71 2.18 -2.06
CA ALA A 59 -6.84 3.34 -1.19
C ALA A 59 -5.96 4.50 -1.70
N THR A 60 -6.53 5.70 -1.71
CA THR A 60 -5.88 6.95 -2.11
C THR A 60 -5.60 7.82 -0.89
N THR A 61 -4.97 8.98 -1.08
CA THR A 61 -4.65 9.91 0.02
C THR A 61 -5.88 10.53 0.68
N THR A 62 -7.05 10.48 0.02
CA THR A 62 -8.33 10.98 0.54
C THR A 62 -9.28 9.88 0.98
N THR A 63 -8.93 8.60 0.77
CA THR A 63 -9.80 7.48 1.17
C THR A 63 -9.98 7.52 2.70
N PRO A 64 -11.22 7.57 3.22
CA PRO A 64 -11.47 7.57 4.66
C PRO A 64 -10.84 6.34 5.34
N LEU A 65 -10.50 6.49 6.62
CA LEU A 65 -10.08 5.37 7.44
C LEU A 65 -11.33 4.62 7.91
N ASN A 66 -11.24 3.29 8.02
CA ASN A 66 -12.32 2.38 8.42
C ASN A 66 -13.50 2.18 7.44
N GLN A 67 -13.42 2.62 6.18
CA GLN A 67 -14.37 2.18 5.15
C GLN A 67 -13.77 1.04 4.31
N PRO A 68 -14.51 -0.07 4.08
CA PRO A 68 -14.08 -1.05 3.09
C PRO A 68 -13.91 -0.36 1.73
N PRO A 69 -12.91 -0.75 0.91
CA PRO A 69 -12.82 -0.29 -0.47
C PRO A 69 -14.16 -0.51 -1.15
N LEU A 70 -14.66 0.49 -1.90
CA LEU A 70 -15.92 0.39 -2.63
C LEU A 70 -15.95 -0.92 -3.44
N PRO A 71 -16.93 -1.82 -3.22
CA PRO A 71 -17.28 -2.78 -4.24
C PRO A 71 -18.03 -2.00 -5.31
N ASN A 72 -17.32 -1.52 -6.33
CA ASN A 72 -18.00 -0.76 -7.40
C ASN A 72 -18.98 -1.66 -8.14
N SER A 73 -20.18 -1.10 -8.30
CA SER A 73 -21.32 -1.54 -9.10
C SER A 73 -20.97 -2.52 -10.21
N THR A 74 -21.59 -3.69 -10.15
CA THR A 74 -21.78 -4.57 -11.31
C THR A 74 -22.36 -3.78 -12.48
N PRO A 75 -21.90 -4.01 -13.73
CA PRO A 75 -22.54 -3.45 -14.90
C PRO A 75 -23.93 -4.10 -15.03
N VAL A 76 -24.98 -3.31 -14.80
CA VAL A 76 -26.30 -3.67 -15.31
C VAL A 76 -26.18 -3.59 -16.83
N VAL A 77 -26.18 -4.76 -17.46
CA VAL A 77 -26.32 -4.90 -18.90
C VAL A 77 -27.67 -4.32 -19.28
N ASP A 78 -27.64 -3.16 -19.90
CA ASP A 78 -28.81 -2.49 -20.45
C ASP A 78 -29.14 -3.20 -21.78
N THR A 79 -29.96 -4.24 -21.68
CA THR A 79 -30.56 -4.90 -22.85
C THR A 79 -31.98 -4.38 -23.04
N THR A 80 -32.10 -3.46 -23.99
CA THR A 80 -33.22 -3.31 -24.94
C THR A 80 -34.65 -3.08 -24.41
N GLY A 81 -35.14 -1.84 -24.59
CA GLY A 81 -36.41 -1.57 -25.28
C GLY A 81 -37.71 -1.54 -24.45
N PRO A 82 -38.66 -0.60 -24.72
CA PRO A 82 -39.82 -0.34 -23.86
C PRO A 82 -41.09 -1.03 -24.35
N ILE A 83 -41.86 -1.67 -23.47
CA ILE A 83 -43.30 -1.92 -23.67
C ILE A 83 -44.04 -1.85 -22.32
N GLU A 84 -45.10 -1.03 -22.30
CA GLU A 84 -46.05 -0.77 -21.22
C GLU A 84 -46.97 -1.98 -20.92
N GLY A 85 -47.52 -2.03 -19.69
CA GLY A 85 -48.92 -2.48 -19.51
C GLY A 85 -49.20 -3.64 -18.54
N ALA A 86 -49.72 -3.27 -17.36
CA ALA A 86 -50.91 -3.82 -16.71
C ALA A 86 -50.94 -5.23 -16.03
N LYS A 87 -51.26 -5.15 -14.72
CA LYS A 87 -52.24 -5.92 -13.90
C LYS A 87 -51.92 -7.33 -13.36
N SER A 88 -52.01 -7.37 -12.02
CA SER A 88 -52.83 -8.26 -11.15
C SER A 88 -52.58 -9.77 -11.14
N GLY A 89 -52.52 -10.35 -9.92
CA GLY A 89 -52.84 -11.76 -9.71
C GLY A 89 -52.02 -12.43 -8.63
N SER A 90 -52.72 -12.99 -7.65
CA SER A 90 -52.26 -13.68 -6.46
C SER A 90 -51.89 -15.15 -6.70
N GLN A 91 -51.33 -15.76 -5.64
CA GLN A 91 -51.34 -17.19 -5.25
C GLN A 91 -50.02 -17.98 -5.43
N SER A 92 -49.52 -18.45 -4.28
CA SER A 92 -48.73 -19.66 -4.09
C SER A 92 -49.55 -20.91 -4.45
N PRO A 93 -48.95 -22.09 -4.75
CA PRO A 93 -48.57 -22.99 -3.66
C PRO A 93 -47.31 -23.86 -3.89
N SER A 94 -46.89 -24.44 -2.76
CA SER A 94 -45.90 -25.50 -2.47
C SER A 94 -45.78 -26.70 -3.42
N ILE A 95 -44.62 -27.38 -3.44
CA ILE A 95 -44.43 -28.80 -3.02
C ILE A 95 -42.97 -29.32 -3.20
N SER A 96 -42.45 -29.93 -2.11
CA SER A 96 -41.45 -31.02 -1.93
C SER A 96 -40.09 -31.08 -2.66
N GLY A 97 -39.01 -30.95 -1.87
CA GLY A 97 -38.15 -32.06 -1.41
C GLY A 97 -37.13 -32.71 -2.36
N ARG A 98 -35.83 -32.55 -2.03
CA ARG A 98 -34.82 -33.64 -1.91
C ARG A 98 -33.46 -33.10 -1.45
N ASN A 99 -32.88 -33.77 -0.45
CA ASN A 99 -31.52 -33.58 0.05
C ASN A 99 -30.50 -34.28 -0.86
N ALA A 100 -29.35 -33.63 -1.09
CA ALA A 100 -28.02 -34.20 -1.39
C ALA A 100 -27.02 -33.06 -1.17
N GLU A 101 -26.38 -32.99 0.00
CA GLU A 101 -25.01 -33.48 0.27
C GLU A 101 -23.93 -32.81 -0.59
N GLY A 102 -23.12 -31.98 0.10
CA GLY A 102 -21.70 -31.76 -0.19
C GLY A 102 -21.37 -30.78 -1.31
N ASP A 103 -21.05 -29.54 -0.96
CA ASP A 103 -19.67 -29.10 -1.19
C ASP A 103 -19.29 -27.90 -0.32
N HIS A 104 -18.02 -27.88 0.06
CA HIS A 104 -17.45 -27.01 1.08
C HIS A 104 -17.48 -25.53 0.69
N ASP A 105 -17.88 -24.74 1.67
CA ASP A 105 -17.90 -23.29 1.71
C ASP A 105 -16.47 -22.71 1.52
N VAL A 106 -16.13 -22.38 0.28
CA VAL A 106 -14.98 -21.53 -0.03
C VAL A 106 -15.54 -20.18 -0.47
N SER A 107 -15.59 -19.24 0.46
CA SER A 107 -15.86 -17.82 0.24
C SER A 107 -15.22 -17.35 -1.07
N ALA A 108 -16.07 -17.11 -2.07
CA ALA A 108 -15.67 -16.74 -3.41
C ALA A 108 -15.16 -15.30 -3.42
N ALA A 109 -13.88 -15.10 -3.10
CA ALA A 109 -13.16 -13.93 -3.57
C ALA A 109 -13.21 -13.95 -5.10
N ALA A 110 -13.95 -13.03 -5.71
CA ALA A 110 -14.08 -12.93 -7.16
C ALA A 110 -12.69 -12.94 -7.80
N LYS A 111 -12.37 -13.99 -8.57
CA LYS A 111 -11.08 -14.11 -9.24
C LYS A 111 -10.91 -12.92 -10.17
N ILE A 112 -9.99 -12.01 -9.83
CA ILE A 112 -9.65 -10.88 -10.68
C ILE A 112 -9.09 -11.47 -11.99
N PRO A 113 -9.61 -11.07 -13.16
CA PRO A 113 -9.25 -11.69 -14.44
C PRO A 113 -7.90 -11.17 -14.97
N THR A 114 -6.84 -11.31 -14.18
CA THR A 114 -5.47 -10.89 -14.52
C THR A 114 -4.47 -11.91 -13.98
N PRO A 115 -3.33 -12.15 -14.66
CA PRO A 115 -2.27 -13.02 -14.16
C PRO A 115 -1.43 -12.39 -13.04
N LEU A 116 -1.65 -11.11 -12.73
CA LEU A 116 -0.92 -10.41 -11.67
C LEU A 116 -1.28 -10.95 -10.28
N LEU A 117 -0.25 -11.16 -9.46
CA LEU A 117 -0.39 -11.62 -8.08
C LEU A 117 -0.19 -10.44 -7.14
N SER A 118 -1.06 -10.31 -6.13
CA SER A 118 -0.91 -9.28 -5.10
C SER A 118 -0.87 -9.86 -3.70
N ARG A 119 -0.15 -9.16 -2.83
CA ARG A 119 -0.08 -9.46 -1.40
C ARG A 119 0.05 -8.17 -0.59
N PRO A 120 -0.34 -8.17 0.70
CA PRO A 120 -0.08 -7.04 1.58
C PRO A 120 1.43 -6.81 1.76
N CYS A 121 1.85 -5.54 1.80
CA CYS A 121 3.20 -5.18 2.22
C CYS A 121 3.34 -5.47 3.72
N PRO A 122 4.37 -6.23 4.14
CA PRO A 122 4.53 -6.67 5.52
C PRO A 122 4.95 -5.54 6.46
N HIS A 123 5.39 -4.39 5.96
CA HIS A 123 5.97 -3.33 6.79
C HIS A 123 4.93 -2.46 7.49
N SER A 124 5.26 -1.99 8.70
CA SER A 124 4.48 -0.97 9.40
C SER A 124 4.75 0.44 8.84
N ALA A 125 5.95 0.66 8.30
CA ALA A 125 6.30 1.85 7.56
C ALA A 125 7.35 1.57 6.47
N VAL A 126 7.42 2.45 5.48
CA VAL A 126 8.51 2.48 4.50
C VAL A 126 9.12 3.87 4.46
N ILE A 127 10.45 3.93 4.44
CA ILE A 127 11.23 5.15 4.26
C ILE A 127 11.82 5.10 2.86
N LEU A 128 11.46 6.07 2.02
CA LEU A 128 11.95 6.18 0.65
C LEU A 128 12.94 7.34 0.55
N LEU A 129 14.15 7.07 0.07
CA LEU A 129 15.25 8.02 -0.03
C LEU A 129 15.59 8.27 -1.50
N CYS A 130 15.50 9.51 -1.95
CA CYS A 130 15.97 9.87 -3.29
C CYS A 130 17.49 9.63 -3.38
N SER A 131 17.94 8.77 -4.30
CA SER A 131 19.36 8.40 -4.44
C SER A 131 19.97 8.72 -5.81
N GLN A 132 19.23 9.35 -6.73
CA GLN A 132 19.76 9.67 -8.05
C GLN A 132 20.93 10.65 -7.99
N ARG A 133 21.90 10.47 -8.90
CA ARG A 133 23.09 11.32 -9.02
C ARG A 133 23.02 12.30 -10.19
N THR A 134 22.28 11.97 -11.25
CA THR A 134 22.24 12.73 -12.51
C THR A 134 21.46 14.03 -12.37
N ARG A 135 20.31 13.99 -11.69
CA ARG A 135 19.47 15.16 -11.42
C ARG A 135 20.03 16.00 -10.27
N ASP A 136 20.30 15.39 -9.12
CA ASP A 136 20.93 16.07 -7.98
C ASP A 136 21.97 15.16 -7.31
N ALA A 137 23.25 15.42 -7.58
CA ALA A 137 24.37 14.63 -7.04
C ALA A 137 24.36 14.56 -5.49
N ARG A 138 23.82 15.58 -4.81
CA ARG A 138 23.76 15.62 -3.34
C ARG A 138 22.81 14.56 -2.79
N CYS A 139 21.73 14.23 -3.51
CA CYS A 139 20.84 13.14 -3.13
C CYS A 139 21.56 11.79 -3.22
N GLY A 140 22.27 11.52 -4.32
CA GLY A 140 23.04 10.29 -4.46
C GLY A 140 24.23 10.16 -3.50
N GLN A 141 24.77 11.26 -2.99
CA GLN A 141 25.78 11.26 -1.93
C GLN A 141 25.18 11.06 -0.53
N SER A 142 24.06 11.72 -0.23
CA SER A 142 23.46 11.70 1.10
C SER A 142 22.66 10.42 1.39
N ALA A 143 21.98 9.84 0.39
CA ALA A 143 21.08 8.71 0.62
C ALA A 143 21.74 7.49 1.32
N PRO A 144 22.96 7.04 0.96
CA PRO A 144 23.63 5.96 1.68
C PRO A 144 23.98 6.30 3.13
N LEU A 145 24.33 7.56 3.41
CA LEU A 145 24.64 8.04 4.75
C LEU A 145 23.37 8.08 5.62
N LEU A 146 22.29 8.64 5.08
CA LEU A 146 20.99 8.69 5.74
C LEU A 146 20.44 7.29 6.01
N ARG A 147 20.56 6.38 5.04
CA ARG A 147 20.19 4.97 5.24
C ARG A 147 20.92 4.38 6.43
N ARG A 148 22.26 4.49 6.48
CA ARG A 148 23.06 3.95 7.59
C ARG A 148 22.62 4.52 8.95
N GLU A 149 22.32 5.80 9.03
CA GLU A 149 21.85 6.42 10.27
C GLU A 149 20.43 5.97 10.66
N PHE A 150 19.51 5.87 9.71
CA PHE A 150 18.18 5.30 9.98
C PHE A 150 18.29 3.85 10.47
N GLU A 151 19.14 3.03 9.84
CA GLU A 151 19.40 1.67 10.28
C GLU A 151 19.95 1.64 11.71
N ARG A 152 20.92 2.50 12.03
CA ARG A 152 21.51 2.60 13.37
C ARG A 152 20.45 2.88 14.45
N HIS A 153 19.43 3.66 14.14
CA HIS A 153 18.34 3.97 15.09
C HIS A 153 17.22 2.93 15.12
N LEU A 154 16.96 2.23 14.02
CA LEU A 154 15.91 1.21 13.94
C LEU A 154 16.34 -0.14 14.53
N ARG A 155 17.63 -0.50 14.43
CA ARG A 155 18.17 -1.77 14.93
C ARG A 155 17.96 -1.97 16.45
N PRO A 156 18.28 -1.01 17.33
CA PRO A 156 18.03 -1.16 18.78
C PRO A 156 16.56 -1.31 19.14
N LEU A 157 15.65 -0.87 18.26
CA LEU A 157 14.20 -1.01 18.45
C LEU A 157 13.65 -2.34 17.91
N GLY A 158 14.48 -3.17 17.25
CA GLY A 158 14.03 -4.38 16.56
C GLY A 158 13.15 -4.11 15.33
N LEU A 159 13.10 -2.86 14.86
CA LEU A 159 12.19 -2.43 13.80
C LEU A 159 12.84 -2.38 12.42
N TYR A 160 14.16 -2.51 12.32
CA TYR A 160 14.80 -2.55 11.01
C TYR A 160 14.39 -3.80 10.22
N ARG A 161 14.04 -3.60 8.95
CA ARG A 161 13.87 -4.66 7.95
C ARG A 161 14.86 -4.38 6.82
N ASP A 162 15.76 -5.31 6.58
CA ASP A 162 16.64 -5.23 5.42
C ASP A 162 15.86 -5.52 4.12
N LEU A 163 16.55 -5.55 2.98
CA LEU A 163 15.88 -5.69 1.69
C LEU A 163 15.18 -7.05 1.50
N HIS A 164 15.65 -8.11 2.15
CA HIS A 164 15.10 -9.47 2.01
C HIS A 164 14.31 -9.91 3.25
N ASP A 165 14.11 -9.02 4.22
CA ASP A 165 13.42 -9.32 5.47
C ASP A 165 11.91 -9.13 5.32
N GLU A 166 11.22 -10.24 5.07
CA GLU A 166 9.76 -10.27 4.93
C GLU A 166 9.00 -10.40 6.26
N ARG A 167 9.70 -10.33 7.41
CA ARG A 167 9.02 -10.44 8.71
C ARG A 167 8.00 -9.31 8.87
N PRO A 168 6.77 -9.62 9.33
CA PRO A 168 5.74 -8.63 9.56
C PRO A 168 6.19 -7.47 10.48
N GLY A 169 5.61 -6.32 10.21
CA GLY A 169 5.92 -5.06 10.86
C GLY A 169 7.27 -4.46 10.48
N GLY A 170 7.83 -3.68 11.39
CA GLY A 170 9.10 -3.00 11.17
C GLY A 170 9.05 -1.94 10.07
N VAL A 171 10.24 -1.55 9.60
CA VAL A 171 10.46 -0.44 8.69
C VAL A 171 11.43 -0.84 7.59
N GLY A 172 10.94 -0.86 6.35
CA GLY A 172 11.77 -1.01 5.15
C GLY A 172 12.36 0.35 4.73
N ILE A 173 13.62 0.35 4.28
CA ILE A 173 14.29 1.55 3.75
C ILE A 173 14.71 1.29 2.32
N TYR A 174 14.16 2.08 1.38
CA TYR A 174 14.41 1.92 -0.03
C TYR A 174 14.97 3.19 -0.65
N PHE A 175 15.92 3.01 -1.54
CA PHE A 175 16.30 4.04 -2.49
C PHE A 175 15.26 4.13 -3.59
N ILE A 176 15.00 5.36 -4.01
CA ILE A 176 14.07 5.66 -5.08
C ILE A 176 14.68 6.66 -6.07
N SER A 177 14.03 6.76 -7.23
CA SER A 177 14.31 7.75 -8.26
C SER A 177 14.15 9.19 -7.75
N HIS A 178 14.55 10.16 -8.58
CA HIS A 178 14.52 11.56 -8.20
C HIS A 178 13.10 12.01 -7.84
N VAL A 179 12.96 12.59 -6.65
CA VAL A 179 11.72 13.19 -6.16
C VAL A 179 12.01 14.62 -5.72
N GLY A 180 11.13 15.53 -6.12
CA GLY A 180 11.27 16.97 -5.86
C GLY A 180 12.04 17.71 -6.95
N GLY A 181 12.23 19.01 -6.73
CA GLY A 181 13.12 19.83 -7.57
C GLY A 181 14.52 19.94 -6.97
N HIS A 182 15.51 20.30 -7.79
CA HIS A 182 16.92 20.41 -7.37
C HIS A 182 17.17 21.53 -6.32
N LYS A 183 16.14 22.34 -5.99
CA LYS A 183 16.17 23.28 -4.86
C LYS A 183 16.33 22.55 -3.51
N TYR A 184 15.89 21.29 -3.43
CA TYR A 184 15.91 20.50 -2.19
C TYR A 184 16.61 19.16 -2.43
N SER A 185 17.68 18.90 -1.67
CA SER A 185 18.37 17.61 -1.63
C SER A 185 17.99 16.80 -0.39
N ALA A 186 18.46 15.56 -0.30
CA ALA A 186 18.19 14.66 0.83
C ALA A 186 16.68 14.48 1.07
N ASN A 187 15.95 14.14 0.00
CA ASN A 187 14.51 13.89 0.06
C ASN A 187 14.25 12.54 0.75
N VAL A 188 13.35 12.57 1.72
CA VAL A 188 12.89 11.43 2.51
C VAL A 188 11.37 11.42 2.49
N MET A 189 10.76 10.34 2.00
CA MET A 189 9.33 10.12 2.11
C MET A 189 9.06 9.01 3.11
N VAL A 190 8.17 9.25 4.06
CA VAL A 190 7.76 8.26 5.07
C VAL A 190 6.30 7.93 4.82
N TYR A 191 6.01 6.69 4.48
CA TYR A 191 4.64 6.18 4.54
C TYR A 191 4.50 5.25 5.74
N ARG A 192 3.45 5.42 6.54
CA ARG A 192 3.27 4.65 7.78
C ARG A 192 1.82 4.27 8.04
N ARG A 193 1.61 3.06 8.55
CA ARG A 193 0.34 2.58 9.11
C ARG A 193 0.10 3.16 10.49
N ARG A 194 -1.15 3.43 10.88
CA ARG A 194 -1.50 3.97 12.21
C ARG A 194 -0.93 3.11 13.34
N ASP A 195 -1.25 1.82 13.32
CA ASP A 195 -0.77 0.85 14.30
C ASP A 195 0.56 0.22 13.86
N PHE A 196 1.62 0.42 14.64
CA PHE A 196 2.93 -0.16 14.35
C PHE A 196 3.07 -1.63 14.76
N GLN A 197 2.14 -2.13 15.58
CA GLN A 197 2.10 -3.48 16.14
C GLN A 197 0.92 -4.31 15.59
N TRP A 198 0.31 -3.87 14.48
CA TRP A 198 -0.83 -4.54 13.83
C TRP A 198 -0.60 -6.05 13.65
N TYR A 199 0.62 -6.44 13.24
CA TYR A 199 1.00 -7.82 12.96
C TYR A 199 0.99 -8.73 14.20
N ILE A 200 1.21 -8.18 15.40
CA ILE A 200 1.14 -8.94 16.66
C ILE A 200 -0.32 -9.30 16.94
N LYS A 201 -1.22 -8.33 16.74
CA LYS A 201 -2.66 -8.52 16.95
C LYS A 201 -3.23 -9.54 15.97
N GLU A 202 -2.83 -9.47 14.70
CA GLU A 202 -3.23 -10.48 13.70
C GLU A 202 -2.71 -11.88 14.04
N ALA A 203 -1.47 -12.01 14.50
CA ALA A 203 -0.92 -13.30 14.93
C ALA A 203 -1.67 -13.88 16.14
N GLN A 204 -2.05 -13.03 17.10
CA GLN A 204 -2.86 -13.43 18.26
C GLN A 204 -4.26 -13.89 17.86
N LYS A 205 -4.94 -13.15 16.96
CA LYS A 205 -6.25 -13.53 16.42
C LYS A 205 -6.24 -14.89 15.72
N LYS A 206 -5.17 -15.22 14.99
CA LYS A 206 -5.04 -16.54 14.33
C LYS A 206 -4.79 -17.70 15.30
N GLY A 207 -4.18 -17.43 16.46
CA GLY A 207 -3.88 -18.44 17.48
C GLY A 207 -5.01 -18.73 18.46
N GLN A 208 -5.97 -17.80 18.59
CA GLN A 208 -7.14 -17.92 19.46
C GLN A 208 -8.35 -18.21 18.56
N GLY A 209 -8.72 -19.49 18.43
CA GLY A 209 -9.84 -19.92 17.59
C GLY A 209 -11.09 -19.05 17.79
N ASP A 210 -11.64 -18.60 16.67
CA ASP A 210 -12.76 -17.68 16.49
C ASP A 210 -13.90 -17.86 17.51
N TYR A 211 -13.97 -17.00 18.52
CA TYR A 211 -15.05 -16.95 19.51
C TYR A 211 -15.24 -15.49 19.99
N ASP A 212 -15.68 -14.63 19.08
CA ASP A 212 -16.60 -13.48 19.28
C ASP A 212 -16.36 -12.45 18.16
N ASP A 213 -17.01 -12.70 17.01
CA ASP A 213 -17.24 -11.68 15.98
C ASP A 213 -18.29 -10.68 16.47
N ARG A 214 -17.85 -9.76 17.34
CA ARG A 214 -18.55 -8.50 17.60
C ARG A 214 -17.53 -7.38 17.76
N GLY A 215 -17.11 -6.81 16.64
CA GLY A 215 -16.56 -5.46 16.67
C GLY A 215 -15.69 -5.06 15.47
N ASP A 216 -16.35 -4.49 14.45
CA ASP A 216 -15.95 -3.23 13.79
C ASP A 216 -14.46 -2.84 13.82
N GLY A 217 -13.62 -3.58 13.11
CA GLY A 217 -12.25 -3.17 12.84
C GLY A 217 -11.67 -3.89 11.64
N LEU A 218 -11.51 -3.17 10.52
CA LEU A 218 -10.73 -3.63 9.37
C LEU A 218 -9.38 -4.18 9.82
N ASP A 219 -8.94 -5.26 9.17
CA ASP A 219 -7.65 -5.87 9.41
C ASP A 219 -6.56 -4.80 9.32
N GLY A 220 -5.71 -4.67 10.34
CA GLY A 220 -4.71 -3.58 10.38
C GLY A 220 -3.77 -3.61 9.16
N GLY A 221 -3.62 -4.79 8.55
CA GLY A 221 -2.96 -5.00 7.26
C GLY A 221 -3.67 -4.41 6.04
N SER A 222 -5.00 -4.24 6.04
CA SER A 222 -5.77 -3.78 4.87
C SER A 222 -5.98 -2.26 4.79
N GLU A 223 -5.78 -1.51 5.89
CA GLU A 223 -6.00 -0.04 5.92
C GLU A 223 -4.99 0.74 5.06
N GLY A 224 -3.80 0.17 4.86
CA GLY A 224 -2.66 0.82 4.22
C GLY A 224 -2.01 1.90 5.09
N ALA A 225 -1.26 2.80 4.47
CA ALA A 225 -0.71 3.97 5.13
C ALA A 225 -1.79 4.99 5.49
N VAL A 226 -1.73 5.44 6.72
CA VAL A 226 -2.55 6.54 7.25
C VAL A 226 -1.91 7.90 6.98
N GLN A 227 -0.58 7.93 6.94
CA GLN A 227 0.18 9.14 6.63
C GLN A 227 1.24 8.87 5.58
N GLY A 228 1.43 9.85 4.70
CA GLY A 228 2.61 9.99 3.84
C GLY A 228 3.23 11.34 4.15
N ILE A 229 4.51 11.39 4.53
CA ILE A 229 5.19 12.61 4.98
C ILE A 229 6.43 12.78 4.10
N TRP A 230 6.48 13.88 3.35
CA TRP A 230 7.61 14.19 2.48
C TRP A 230 8.47 15.29 3.10
N LEU A 231 9.71 14.93 3.43
CA LEU A 231 10.73 15.80 3.98
C LEU A 231 11.88 16.01 2.99
N ALA A 232 12.58 17.12 3.11
CA ALA A 232 13.87 17.34 2.44
C ALA A 232 14.84 18.14 3.30
N ARG A 233 16.10 18.23 2.87
CA ARG A 233 17.22 18.80 3.63
C ARG A 233 17.52 18.02 4.91
N ILE A 234 17.26 16.70 4.87
CA ILE A 234 17.51 15.83 6.01
C ILE A 234 19.02 15.61 6.16
N ARG A 235 19.49 15.68 7.40
CA ARG A 235 20.87 15.41 7.77
C ARG A 235 20.95 14.20 8.71
N PRO A 236 22.12 13.54 8.84
CA PRO A 236 22.35 12.47 9.80
C PRO A 236 21.79 12.72 11.20
N GLU A 237 21.99 13.92 11.74
CA GLU A 237 21.53 14.31 13.08
C GLU A 237 19.99 14.37 13.24
N ASP A 238 19.25 14.44 12.13
CA ASP A 238 17.78 14.45 12.15
C ASP A 238 17.19 13.03 12.22
N CYS A 239 17.95 12.01 11.83
CA CYS A 239 17.45 10.64 11.66
C CYS A 239 16.81 10.08 12.93
N GLU A 240 17.42 10.30 14.10
CA GLU A 240 16.84 9.85 15.38
C GLU A 240 15.46 10.45 15.64
N GLY A 241 15.33 11.76 15.43
CA GLY A 241 14.09 12.49 15.62
C GLY A 241 13.02 12.03 14.64
N ILE A 242 13.38 11.81 13.38
CA ILE A 242 12.48 11.29 12.35
C ILE A 242 11.97 9.89 12.75
N ILE A 243 12.83 9.00 13.23
CA ILE A 243 12.36 7.69 13.72
C ILE A 243 11.40 7.86 14.91
N LYS A 244 11.84 8.54 15.97
CA LYS A 244 11.08 8.64 17.23
C LYS A 244 9.74 9.37 17.10
N TYR A 245 9.67 10.38 16.24
CA TYR A 245 8.50 11.26 16.14
C TYR A 245 7.73 11.06 14.85
N THR A 246 8.40 11.02 13.70
CA THR A 246 7.73 10.95 12.40
C THR A 246 7.28 9.54 12.08
N VAL A 247 8.18 8.57 12.13
CA VAL A 247 7.88 7.17 11.78
C VAL A 247 6.97 6.55 12.85
N LEU A 248 7.34 6.63 14.13
CA LEU A 248 6.60 5.94 15.19
C LEU A 248 5.31 6.67 15.61
N LYS A 249 5.31 8.00 15.62
CA LYS A 249 4.20 8.80 16.21
C LYS A 249 3.45 9.66 15.20
N GLY A 250 3.84 9.66 13.92
CA GLY A 250 3.17 10.46 12.90
C GLY A 250 3.36 11.97 13.04
N LYS A 251 4.36 12.43 13.81
CA LYS A 251 4.62 13.85 14.07
C LYS A 251 5.74 14.38 13.17
N VAL A 252 5.49 15.48 12.48
CA VAL A 252 6.50 16.17 11.67
C VAL A 252 7.43 16.99 12.57
N VAL A 253 8.73 16.78 12.42
CA VAL A 253 9.78 17.54 13.10
C VAL A 253 10.24 18.67 12.18
N LYS A 254 10.46 19.88 12.72
CA LYS A 254 10.93 21.07 11.98
C LYS A 254 10.13 21.37 10.68
N PRO A 255 8.78 21.46 10.74
CA PRO A 255 7.94 21.56 9.54
C PRO A 255 8.33 22.74 8.63
N ASP A 256 8.63 23.92 9.19
CA ASP A 256 8.95 25.13 8.43
C ASP A 256 10.19 24.98 7.53
N THR A 257 11.14 24.12 7.94
CA THR A 257 12.42 23.98 7.23
C THR A 257 12.52 22.70 6.43
N GLN A 258 11.85 21.62 6.84
CA GLN A 258 12.01 20.28 6.27
C GLN A 258 10.79 19.76 5.51
N LEU A 259 9.56 20.13 5.90
CA LEU A 259 8.35 19.61 5.27
C LEU A 259 8.21 20.11 3.83
N ARG A 260 7.81 19.21 2.93
CA ARG A 260 7.54 19.49 1.51
C ARG A 260 6.12 19.19 1.09
N GLY A 261 5.45 18.33 1.84
CA GLY A 261 4.10 17.90 1.57
C GLY A 261 3.84 16.57 2.24
N GLY A 262 2.72 15.97 1.90
CA GLY A 262 2.22 14.76 2.50
C GLY A 262 0.71 14.76 2.64
N PHE A 263 0.22 13.73 3.28
CA PHE A 263 -1.18 13.59 3.66
C PHE A 263 -1.27 12.94 5.04
N ASP A 264 -2.38 13.23 5.70
CA ASP A 264 -2.81 12.62 6.95
C ASP A 264 -4.30 12.27 6.82
N ARG A 265 -4.59 11.00 6.56
CA ARG A 265 -5.96 10.49 6.38
C ARG A 265 -6.77 10.53 7.67
N GLU A 266 -6.11 10.51 8.83
CA GLU A 266 -6.78 10.58 10.14
C GLU A 266 -7.31 11.99 10.39
N ARG A 267 -6.55 13.01 9.96
CA ARG A 267 -6.92 14.42 10.10
C ARG A 267 -7.57 15.02 8.86
N GLY A 268 -7.66 14.26 7.76
CA GLY A 268 -8.15 14.75 6.47
C GLY A 268 -7.27 15.84 5.85
N LEU A 269 -5.97 15.88 6.16
CA LEU A 269 -5.05 16.92 5.68
C LEU A 269 -4.27 16.43 4.46
N ILE A 270 -4.14 17.28 3.44
CA ILE A 270 -3.35 17.01 2.23
C ILE A 270 -2.61 18.27 1.80
N SER A 271 -1.33 18.13 1.46
CA SER A 271 -0.48 19.19 0.92
C SER A 271 0.56 18.56 -0.01
N TRP A 272 0.73 19.04 -1.24
CA TRP A 272 1.68 18.47 -2.20
C TRP A 272 2.59 19.52 -2.81
#